data_AF-A0A424M7S1-F1
#
_entry.id   AF-A0A424M7S1-F1
#
_cell.length_a   1.000
_cell.length_b   1.000
_cell.length_c   1.000
_cell.angle_alpha   90.00
_cell.angle_beta   90.00
_cell.angle_gamma   90.00
#
_symmetry.space_group_name_H-M   'P 1'
#
loop_
_entity.id
_entity.type
_entity.pdbx_description
1 polymer ?
#
loop_
_entity_poly.entity_id
_entity_poly.type
_entity_poly.pdbx_seq_one_letter_code
_entity_poly.pdbx_strand_id
1 'polypeptide(L)'
;MAYFGDGQFTVRIDRLRTGEIRYLCWHKSNSILAKPNLILRHGKVNETPNGEVTEFIFHHDESIFTVEHIVSKMEGGANYFFIEVTDKDEKKSTWKMSQMPIPKYFR
;
A
#
# COMPACT_ATOMS: atom_id res chain seq x y z
N MET A 1 -2.61 9.58 2.11
CA MET A 1 -2.09 8.46 2.90
C MET A 1 -3.02 7.29 2.69
N ALA A 2 -2.52 6.13 2.28
CA ALA A 2 -3.31 4.89 2.21
C ALA A 2 -3.02 4.03 3.44
N TYR A 3 -4.05 3.37 4.00
CA TYR A 3 -3.94 2.54 5.20
C TYR A 3 -4.90 1.35 5.13
N PHE A 4 -4.35 0.14 5.03
CA PHE A 4 -5.09 -1.07 4.68
C PHE A 4 -4.42 -2.34 5.22
N GLY A 5 -5.12 -3.47 5.22
CA GLY A 5 -4.60 -4.74 5.70
C GLY A 5 -5.58 -5.91 5.56
N ASP A 6 -5.15 -7.10 5.97
CA ASP A 6 -5.91 -8.36 5.87
C ASP A 6 -6.06 -9.10 7.21
N GLY A 7 -5.63 -8.48 8.31
CA GLY A 7 -5.61 -9.08 9.64
C GLY A 7 -4.33 -9.85 9.97
N GLN A 8 -3.47 -10.15 8.99
CA GLN A 8 -2.11 -10.66 9.19
C GLN A 8 -1.08 -9.56 9.01
N PHE A 9 -1.31 -8.66 8.06
CA PHE A 9 -0.46 -7.51 7.78
C PHE A 9 -1.25 -6.22 7.82
N THR A 10 -0.58 -5.17 8.26
CA THR A 10 -1.04 -3.78 8.13
C THR A 10 -0.04 -3.04 7.28
N VAL A 11 -0.54 -2.31 6.28
CA VAL A 11 0.25 -1.55 5.33
C VAL A 11 -0.16 -0.08 5.35
N ARG A 12 0.84 0.79 5.28
CA ARG A 12 0.67 2.23 5.14
C ARG A 12 1.51 2.75 4.00
N ILE A 13 0.91 3.56 3.14
CA ILE A 13 1.65 4.32 2.11
C ILE A 13 1.61 5.80 2.48
N ASP A 14 2.80 6.36 2.68
CA ASP A 14 2.99 7.77 3.02
C ASP A 14 3.57 8.52 1.81
N ARG A 15 3.10 9.75 1.63
CA ARG A 15 3.77 10.77 0.82
C ARG A 15 4.41 11.79 1.76
N LEU A 16 5.74 11.84 1.77
CA LEU A 16 6.49 12.76 2.61
C LEU A 16 6.45 14.18 2.03
N ARG A 17 6.80 15.18 2.86
CA ARG A 17 6.90 16.59 2.42
C ARG A 17 7.91 16.80 1.29
N THR A 18 8.91 15.93 1.19
CA THR A 18 9.89 15.90 0.11
C THR A 18 9.30 15.40 -1.22
N GLY A 19 8.08 14.89 -1.22
CA GLY A 19 7.47 14.20 -2.35
C GLY A 19 7.78 12.70 -2.40
N GLU A 20 8.72 12.20 -1.58
CA GLU A 20 9.05 10.78 -1.49
C GLU A 20 7.82 9.95 -1.08
N ILE A 21 7.58 8.86 -1.79
CA ILE A 21 6.58 7.86 -1.43
C ILE A 21 7.29 6.69 -0.76
N ARG A 22 6.72 6.23 0.37
CA ARG A 22 7.21 5.05 1.06
C ARG A 22 6.08 4.08 1.41
N TYR A 23 6.39 2.80 1.32
CA TYR A 23 5.59 1.68 1.75
C TYR A 23 6.10 1.22 3.11
N LEU A 24 5.19 1.04 4.07
CA LEU A 24 5.48 0.55 5.41
C LEU A 24 4.57 -0.64 5.69
N CYS A 25 5.13 -1.77 6.12
CA CYS A 25 4.35 -2.96 6.47
C CYS A 25 4.72 -3.50 7.84
N TRP A 26 3.70 -3.90 8.59
CA TRP A 26 3.80 -4.52 9.90
C TRP A 26 3.07 -5.86 9.88
N HIS A 27 3.68 -6.87 10.46
CA HIS A 27 2.99 -8.11 10.80
C HIS A 27 2.08 -7.88 12.02
N LYS A 28 0.96 -8.59 12.12
CA LYS A 28 -0.07 -8.43 13.17
C LYS A 28 0.47 -8.56 14.60
N SER A 29 1.58 -9.27 14.79
CA SER A 29 2.23 -9.40 16.09
C SER A 29 2.88 -8.10 16.57
N ASN A 30 3.07 -7.14 15.67
CA ASN A 30 3.74 -5.88 15.92
C ASN A 30 2.73 -4.73 15.92
N SER A 31 2.85 -3.85 16.91
CA SER A 31 2.09 -2.60 16.94
C SER A 31 2.49 -1.69 15.78
N ILE A 32 1.53 -0.97 15.20
CA ILE A 32 1.78 0.07 14.18
C ILE A 32 2.63 1.24 14.72
N LEU A 33 2.72 1.37 16.05
CA LEU A 33 3.60 2.36 16.71
C LEU A 33 5.05 1.86 16.82
N ALA A 34 5.29 0.57 16.61
CA ALA A 34 6.64 0.00 16.57
C ALA A 34 7.28 0.19 15.19
N LYS A 35 8.57 -0.14 15.07
CA LYS A 35 9.27 -0.14 13.79
C LYS A 35 8.58 -1.10 12.81
N PRO A 36 8.31 -0.68 11.55
CA PRO A 36 7.79 -1.57 10.51
C PRO A 36 8.70 -2.76 10.26
N ASN A 37 8.10 -3.91 9.91
CA ASN A 37 8.81 -5.10 9.48
C ASN A 37 9.47 -4.91 8.11
N LEU A 38 8.82 -4.16 7.22
CA LEU A 38 9.32 -3.83 5.88
C LEU A 38 9.10 -2.35 5.59
N ILE A 39 10.13 -1.71 5.02
CA ILE A 39 10.12 -0.31 4.60
C ILE A 39 10.66 -0.25 3.18
N LEU A 40 9.84 0.15 2.22
CA LEU A 40 10.26 0.43 0.84
C LEU A 40 10.18 1.93 0.58
N ARG A 41 11.19 2.48 -0.09
CA ARG A 41 11.33 3.92 -0.33
C ARG A 41 11.38 4.22 -1.81
N HIS A 42 11.32 5.51 -2.15
CA HIS A 42 11.41 6.01 -3.52
C HIS A 42 10.35 5.38 -4.45
N GLY A 43 9.14 5.16 -3.91
CA GLY A 43 8.03 4.64 -4.69
C GLY A 43 7.65 5.58 -5.83
N LYS A 44 7.26 4.99 -6.95
CA LYS A 44 6.65 5.69 -8.09
C LYS A 44 5.12 5.61 -7.97
N VAL A 45 4.43 6.61 -8.52
CA VAL A 45 2.97 6.66 -8.53
C VAL A 45 2.51 6.83 -9.97
N ASN A 46 1.59 5.97 -10.40
CA ASN A 46 0.81 6.16 -11.61
C ASN A 46 -0.65 6.34 -11.21
N GLU A 47 -1.29 7.39 -11.71
CA GLU A 47 -2.71 7.65 -11.46
C GLU A 47 -3.42 7.69 -12.81
N THR A 48 -4.59 7.04 -12.91
CA THR A 48 -5.42 7.21 -14.09
C THR A 48 -5.92 8.66 -14.17
N PRO A 49 -6.13 9.22 -15.39
CA PRO A 49 -6.56 10.62 -15.55
C PRO A 49 -7.86 10.95 -14.82
N ASN A 50 -8.69 9.95 -14.58
CA ASN A 50 -9.98 10.06 -13.93
C ASN A 50 -9.95 9.76 -12.42
N GLY A 51 -8.77 9.51 -11.85
CA GLY A 51 -8.51 9.28 -10.43
C GLY A 51 -9.10 7.99 -9.84
N GLU A 52 -9.58 7.08 -10.69
CA GLU A 52 -10.21 5.82 -10.24
C GLU A 52 -9.20 4.80 -9.74
N VAL A 53 -8.02 4.78 -10.35
CA VAL A 53 -6.97 3.82 -10.03
C VAL A 53 -5.68 4.58 -9.76
N THR A 54 -5.07 4.26 -8.62
CA THR A 54 -3.72 4.71 -8.26
C THR A 54 -2.84 3.49 -8.04
N GLU A 55 -1.73 3.42 -8.77
CA GLU A 55 -0.71 2.39 -8.59
C GLU A 55 0.51 2.98 -7.90
N PHE A 56 0.99 2.29 -6.86
CA PHE A 56 2.26 2.58 -6.20
C PHE A 56 3.25 1.46 -6.49
N ILE A 57 4.40 1.79 -7.05
CA ILE A 57 5.41 0.81 -7.47
C ILE A 57 6.70 1.02 -6.69
N PHE A 58 7.19 -0.04 -6.06
CA PHE A 58 8.43 -0.05 -5.29
C PHE A 58 9.34 -1.18 -5.75
N HIS A 59 10.61 -0.87 -5.93
CA HIS A 59 11.63 -1.89 -6.20
C HIS A 59 12.34 -2.23 -4.88
N HIS A 60 12.50 -3.52 -4.62
CA HIS A 60 13.25 -4.01 -3.47
C HIS A 60 13.99 -5.28 -3.85
N ASP A 61 15.32 -5.21 -3.81
CA ASP A 61 16.21 -6.26 -4.28
C ASP A 61 15.82 -6.69 -5.72
N GLU A 62 15.51 -7.96 -5.92
CA GLU A 62 15.09 -8.53 -7.21
C GLU A 62 13.56 -8.65 -7.34
N SER A 63 12.80 -7.91 -6.53
CA SER A 63 11.33 -7.95 -6.51
C SER A 63 10.70 -6.58 -6.75
N ILE A 64 9.51 -6.61 -7.36
CA ILE A 64 8.68 -5.44 -7.60
C ILE A 64 7.41 -5.57 -6.78
N PHE A 65 7.15 -4.57 -5.95
CA PHE A 65 5.95 -4.46 -5.15
C PHE A 65 5.04 -3.42 -5.80
N THR A 66 3.85 -3.85 -6.21
CA THR A 66 2.83 -2.99 -6.77
C THR A 66 1.63 -2.96 -5.82
N VAL A 67 1.19 -1.76 -5.45
CA VAL A 67 -0.07 -1.56 -4.73
C VAL A 67 -1.03 -0.84 -5.65
N GLU A 68 -2.13 -1.49 -5.99
CA GLU A 68 -3.22 -0.87 -6.72
C GLU A 68 -4.30 -0.43 -5.72
N HIS A 69 -4.70 0.84 -5.80
CA HIS A 69 -5.82 1.40 -5.06
C HIS A 69 -6.92 1.79 -6.05
N ILE A 70 -8.06 1.13 -5.95
CA ILE A 70 -9.24 1.40 -6.76
C ILE A 70 -10.30 2.10 -5.91
N VAL A 71 -10.73 3.27 -6.35
CA VAL A 71 -11.79 4.06 -5.73
C VAL A 71 -13.08 3.90 -6.54
N SER A 72 -14.13 3.37 -5.92
CA SER A 72 -15.44 3.33 -6.55
C SER A 72 -16.07 4.74 -6.60
N LYS A 73 -16.57 5.14 -7.77
CA LYS A 73 -17.27 6.42 -7.98
C LYS A 73 -18.73 6.42 -7.55
N MET A 74 -19.27 5.26 -7.16
CA MET A 74 -20.65 5.21 -6.64
C MET A 74 -20.67 5.82 -5.23
N GLU A 75 -21.76 6.51 -4.90
CA GLU A 75 -21.98 7.04 -3.56
C GLU A 75 -22.03 5.87 -2.56
N GLY A 76 -21.13 5.88 -1.56
CA GLY A 76 -20.94 4.73 -0.66
C GLY A 76 -20.09 3.58 -1.23
N GLY A 77 -19.45 3.79 -2.38
CA GLY A 77 -18.58 2.82 -3.04
C GLY A 77 -17.36 2.42 -2.20
N ALA A 78 -16.99 1.14 -2.28
CA ALA A 78 -15.85 0.60 -1.55
C ALA A 78 -14.50 1.05 -2.14
N ASN A 79 -13.49 1.17 -1.27
CA ASN A 79 -12.10 1.29 -1.66
C ASN A 79 -11.47 -0.10 -1.66
N TYR A 80 -10.83 -0.47 -2.77
CA TYR A 80 -10.13 -1.75 -2.89
C TYR A 80 -8.64 -1.51 -2.96
N PHE A 81 -7.89 -2.34 -2.24
CA PHE A 81 -6.44 -2.37 -2.31
C PHE A 81 -6.00 -3.77 -2.73
N PHE A 82 -5.10 -3.84 -3.72
CA PHE A 82 -4.45 -5.07 -4.11
C PHE A 82 -2.94 -4.88 -3.97
N ILE A 83 -2.26 -5.84 -3.36
CA ILE A 83 -0.80 -5.90 -3.38
C ILE A 83 -0.41 -7.02 -4.31
N GLU A 84 0.43 -6.73 -5.30
CA GLU A 84 1.13 -7.72 -6.11
C GLU A 84 2.63 -7.64 -5.82
N VAL A 85 3.25 -8.80 -5.61
CA VAL A 85 4.70 -8.92 -5.56
C VAL A 85 5.13 -9.81 -6.71
N THR A 86 5.95 -9.27 -7.59
CA THR A 86 6.61 -10.01 -8.68
C THR A 86 8.04 -10.27 -8.26
N ASP A 87 8.44 -11.54 -8.22
CA ASP A 87 9.82 -11.93 -7.94
C ASP A 87 10.71 -11.90 -9.19
N LYS A 88 11.98 -12.30 -9.02
CA LYS A 88 12.99 -12.31 -10.07
C LYS A 88 12.70 -13.25 -11.24
N ASP A 89 11.86 -14.27 -11.00
CA ASP A 89 11.48 -15.28 -11.98
C ASP A 89 10.13 -14.91 -12.63
N GLU A 90 9.73 -13.64 -12.51
CA GLU A 90 8.46 -13.07 -12.97
C GLU A 90 7.21 -13.71 -12.34
N LYS A 91 7.38 -14.45 -11.24
CA LYS A 91 6.26 -15.08 -10.56
C LYS A 91 5.54 -14.06 -9.69
N LYS A 92 4.22 -14.02 -9.83
CA LYS A 92 3.33 -13.07 -9.17
C LYS A 92 2.62 -13.70 -7.99
N SER A 93 2.57 -12.98 -6.88
CA SER A 93 1.73 -13.26 -5.73
C SER A 93 0.86 -12.05 -5.44
N THR A 94 -0.45 -12.25 -5.33
CA THR A 94 -1.42 -11.16 -5.22
C THR A 94 -2.32 -11.34 -4.00
N TRP A 95 -2.55 -10.25 -3.26
CA TRP A 95 -3.41 -10.22 -2.09
C TRP A 95 -4.39 -9.07 -2.17
N LYS A 96 -5.66 -9.35 -1.89
CA LYS A 96 -6.68 -8.32 -1.68
C LYS A 96 -6.65 -7.86 -0.23
N MET A 97 -6.58 -6.55 -0.02
CA MET A 97 -6.54 -5.91 1.28
C MET A 97 -7.83 -5.12 1.54
N SER A 98 -8.18 -4.98 2.81
CA SER A 98 -9.31 -4.16 3.25
C SER A 98 -8.82 -2.78 3.69
N GLN A 99 -9.53 -1.72 3.28
CA GLN A 99 -9.35 -0.40 3.85
C GLN A 99 -9.53 -0.48 5.38
N MET A 100 -8.56 0.04 6.12
CA MET A 100 -8.62 0.10 7.58
C MET A 100 -8.98 1.52 8.04
N PRO A 101 -9.70 1.67 9.16
CA PRO A 101 -9.93 2.98 9.75
C PRO A 101 -8.59 3.56 10.22
N ILE A 102 -8.31 4.80 9.82
CA ILE A 102 -7.09 5.50 10.24
C ILE A 102 -7.14 5.71 11.76
N PRO A 103 -6.16 5.18 12.52
CA PRO A 103 -6.10 5.37 13.96
C PRO A 103 -6.09 6.84 14.36
N LYS A 104 -6.78 7.17 15.47
CA LYS A 104 -6.94 8.55 15.95
C LYS A 104 -5.63 9.29 16.21
N TYR A 105 -4.58 8.56 16.60
CA TYR A 105 -3.25 9.12 16.88
C TYR A 105 -2.42 9.43 15.63
N PHE A 106 -2.93 9.19 14.42
CA PHE A 106 -2.34 9.68 13.17
C PHE A 106 -3.01 10.96 12.64
N ARG A 107 -4.06 11.46 13.32
CA ARG A 107 -4.74 12.71 12.98
C ARG A 107 -4.08 13.90 13.68
#